data_AF-A0A1A9F1Y4-F1
#
_entry.id   AF-A0A1A9F1Y4-F1
#
_cell.length_a   1.000
_cell.length_b   1.000
_cell.length_c   1.000
_cell.angle_alpha   90.00
_cell.angle_beta   90.00
_cell.angle_gamma   90.00
#
_symmetry.space_group_name_H-M   'P 1'
#
loop_
_entity.id
_entity.type
_entity.pdbx_description
1 polymer ?
#
loop_
_entity_poly.entity_id
_entity_poly.type
_entity_poly.pdbx_seq_one_letter_code
_entity_poly.pdbx_strand_id
1 'polypeptide(L)'
;MNDRLRFMFNRISERLWVKPLLSCVLSILWVFVAKMADYTGLAAIVPSITPDSIETLLSIISSSMLVIATFAVASMVSAYASASSTATPRTFALVIADDRSQNALSAFISAFIFSIVALIALQNGYYGKTGYFALFILTLLVFAIVIITFVRWVDSIARLGRLGSTVHKAEKAAATALQRRRCSPTLRGIAVTPLEPGAQAVFSEHIGYVQIVDLAALQALAEKSRLHISLTCLPGSFIGPGRPLAQVVPDPESGTLPPDSAAEPWDGAEIAAAFRVQAERTFDEDPRFGLIVLAEIASRALSPAVNDPGTAIDVIGSLVRLFALWATPVGDDERCSTLYDRIGVPTLALQDLFDDAFDPIARDGAANLEVAIRLQKAFESLATTGHAEMQRISLEHARRALARAEQELRFEPDRLRLRQLADRLSSG
;
A
#
# COMPACT_ATOMS: atom_id res chain seq x y z
N MET A 1 6.34 -21.22 6.07
CA MET A 1 5.33 -21.73 5.09
C MET A 1 4.11 -20.81 4.96
N ASN A 2 3.54 -20.29 6.07
CA ASN A 2 2.33 -19.45 6.03
C ASN A 2 2.51 -18.10 5.32
N ASP A 3 3.67 -17.44 5.41
CA ASP A 3 3.85 -16.10 4.82
C ASP A 3 3.91 -16.12 3.29
N ARG A 4 4.46 -17.17 2.67
CA ARG A 4 4.44 -17.33 1.19
C ARG A 4 3.03 -17.59 0.66
N LEU A 5 2.24 -18.41 1.34
CA LEU A 5 0.84 -18.67 0.96
C LEU A 5 -0.04 -17.43 1.19
N ARG A 6 0.17 -16.71 2.29
CA ARG A 6 -0.52 -15.44 2.58
C ARG A 6 -0.18 -14.38 1.54
N PHE A 7 1.09 -14.30 1.13
CA PHE A 7 1.56 -13.41 0.07
C PHE A 7 0.96 -13.79 -1.31
N MET A 8 0.96 -15.08 -1.67
CA MET A 8 0.35 -15.54 -2.92
C MET A 8 -1.16 -15.33 -2.94
N PHE A 9 -1.85 -15.57 -1.82
CA PHE A 9 -3.29 -15.35 -1.70
C PHE A 9 -3.63 -13.85 -1.80
N ASN A 10 -2.86 -12.97 -1.16
CA ASN A 10 -2.99 -11.52 -1.33
C ASN A 10 -2.89 -11.12 -2.81
N ARG A 11 -1.86 -11.62 -3.51
CA ARG A 11 -1.60 -11.29 -4.92
C ARG A 11 -2.65 -11.83 -5.89
N ILE A 12 -3.34 -12.92 -5.53
CA ILE A 12 -4.47 -13.47 -6.32
C ILE A 12 -5.76 -12.70 -6.00
N SER A 13 -6.03 -12.39 -4.73
CA SER A 13 -7.18 -11.55 -4.33
C SER A 13 -7.09 -10.11 -4.86
N GLU A 14 -5.89 -9.62 -5.17
CA GLU A 14 -5.66 -8.34 -5.85
C GLU A 14 -6.09 -8.34 -7.33
N ARG A 15 -6.37 -9.51 -7.95
CA ARG A 15 -6.80 -9.56 -9.35
C ARG A 15 -8.30 -9.28 -9.50
N LEU A 16 -8.61 -8.32 -10.37
CA LEU A 16 -9.95 -7.80 -10.67
C LEU A 16 -11.03 -8.86 -10.98
N TRP A 17 -10.66 -10.05 -11.47
CA TRP A 17 -11.60 -11.06 -11.94
C TRP A 17 -11.98 -12.12 -10.88
N VAL A 18 -11.23 -12.22 -9.77
CA VAL A 18 -11.41 -13.32 -8.81
C VAL A 18 -12.70 -13.18 -7.99
N LYS A 19 -12.98 -11.96 -7.48
CA LYS A 19 -14.20 -11.69 -6.70
C LYS A 19 -15.50 -11.81 -7.53
N PRO A 20 -15.57 -11.29 -8.77
CA PRO A 20 -16.68 -11.57 -9.69
C PRO A 20 -16.92 -13.05 -9.91
N LEU A 21 -15.85 -13.81 -10.19
CA LEU A 21 -15.98 -15.23 -10.50
C LEU A 21 -16.52 -16.03 -9.31
N LEU A 22 -16.02 -15.76 -8.09
CA LEU A 22 -16.53 -16.40 -6.88
C LEU A 22 -18.00 -16.05 -6.62
N SER A 23 -18.38 -14.79 -6.80
CA SER A 23 -19.77 -14.33 -6.62
C SER A 23 -20.71 -14.95 -7.65
N CYS A 24 -20.25 -15.13 -8.89
CA CYS A 24 -21.01 -15.83 -9.93
C CYS A 24 -21.26 -17.29 -9.58
N VAL A 25 -20.22 -18.01 -9.13
CA VAL A 25 -20.33 -19.42 -8.72
C VAL A 25 -21.32 -19.56 -7.56
N LEU A 26 -21.23 -18.68 -6.55
CA LEU A 26 -22.17 -18.65 -5.44
C LEU A 26 -23.60 -18.38 -5.90
N SER A 27 -23.82 -17.39 -6.77
CA SER A 27 -25.13 -17.07 -7.33
C SER A 27 -25.76 -18.25 -8.05
N ILE A 28 -24.98 -18.96 -8.87
CA ILE A 28 -25.45 -20.17 -9.57
C ILE A 28 -25.84 -21.26 -8.56
N LEU A 29 -25.02 -21.46 -7.54
CA LEU A 29 -25.28 -22.46 -6.50
C LEU A 29 -26.59 -22.17 -5.75
N TRP A 30 -26.90 -20.91 -5.47
CA TRP A 30 -28.14 -20.48 -4.82
C TRP A 30 -29.40 -20.82 -5.64
N VAL A 31 -29.34 -20.76 -6.97
CA VAL A 31 -30.46 -21.12 -7.87
C VAL A 31 -30.83 -22.60 -7.69
N PHE A 32 -29.84 -23.47 -7.50
CA PHE A 32 -30.05 -24.89 -7.25
C PHE A 32 -30.47 -25.18 -5.80
N VAL A 33 -29.94 -24.43 -4.82
CA VAL A 33 -30.36 -24.52 -3.42
C VAL A 33 -31.84 -24.15 -3.25
N ALA A 34 -32.36 -23.21 -4.03
CA ALA A 34 -33.78 -22.84 -3.99
C ALA A 34 -34.71 -24.04 -4.29
N LYS A 35 -34.30 -24.99 -5.14
CA LYS A 35 -35.03 -26.24 -5.36
C LYS A 35 -35.02 -27.14 -4.13
N MET A 36 -33.96 -27.11 -3.33
CA MET A 36 -33.89 -27.92 -2.11
C MET A 36 -35.03 -27.57 -1.14
N ALA A 37 -35.54 -26.33 -1.21
CA ALA A 37 -36.70 -25.89 -0.42
C ALA A 37 -37.97 -26.71 -0.72
N ASP A 38 -38.12 -27.26 -1.93
CA ASP A 38 -39.26 -28.11 -2.27
C ASP A 38 -39.32 -29.41 -1.46
N TYR A 39 -38.17 -29.90 -0.95
CA TYR A 39 -38.11 -31.11 -0.13
C TYR A 39 -38.38 -30.88 1.37
N THR A 40 -38.56 -29.63 1.80
CA THR A 40 -38.72 -29.27 3.23
C THR A 40 -40.14 -29.48 3.77
N GLY A 41 -41.12 -29.83 2.92
CA GLY A 41 -42.51 -30.06 3.33
C GLY A 41 -43.29 -28.79 3.69
N LEU A 42 -42.71 -27.59 3.53
CA LEU A 42 -43.31 -26.30 3.90
C LEU A 42 -44.38 -25.77 2.91
N ALA A 43 -44.75 -26.56 1.89
CA ALA A 43 -45.65 -26.15 0.82
C ALA A 43 -47.05 -25.70 1.31
N ALA A 44 -47.48 -26.18 2.48
CA ALA A 44 -48.78 -25.83 3.08
C ALA A 44 -48.80 -24.45 3.76
N ILE A 45 -47.64 -23.94 4.21
CA ILE A 45 -47.53 -22.71 5.02
C ILE A 45 -47.17 -21.51 4.15
N VAL A 46 -46.53 -21.77 3.01
CA VAL A 46 -45.92 -20.74 2.17
C VAL A 46 -46.94 -20.10 1.21
N PRO A 47 -46.96 -18.75 1.08
CA PRO A 47 -47.80 -18.04 0.13
C PRO A 47 -47.58 -18.51 -1.31
N SER A 48 -48.66 -18.59 -2.10
CA SER A 48 -48.55 -18.85 -3.54
C SER A 48 -48.05 -17.60 -4.26
N ILE A 49 -46.83 -17.68 -4.82
CA ILE A 49 -46.28 -16.66 -5.70
C ILE A 49 -46.52 -17.06 -7.15
N THR A 50 -47.02 -16.12 -7.95
CA THR A 50 -47.21 -16.28 -9.39
C THR A 50 -45.87 -16.33 -10.12
N PRO A 51 -45.59 -17.36 -10.94
CA PRO A 51 -44.36 -17.46 -11.72
C PRO A 51 -44.09 -16.21 -12.57
N ASP A 52 -45.14 -15.63 -13.17
CA ASP A 52 -45.08 -14.41 -13.97
C ASP A 52 -44.45 -13.22 -13.22
N SER A 53 -44.69 -13.12 -11.91
CA SER A 53 -44.12 -12.05 -11.08
C SER A 53 -42.62 -12.24 -10.87
N ILE A 54 -42.17 -13.50 -10.71
CA ILE A 54 -40.76 -13.85 -10.60
C ILE A 54 -40.06 -13.61 -11.93
N GLU A 55 -40.66 -14.06 -13.03
CA GLU A 55 -40.17 -13.86 -14.39
C GLU A 55 -39.99 -12.37 -14.72
N THR A 56 -40.98 -11.54 -14.37
CA THR A 56 -40.91 -10.09 -14.57
C THR A 56 -39.74 -9.47 -13.80
N LEU A 57 -39.57 -9.82 -12.52
CA LEU A 57 -38.46 -9.31 -11.70
C LEU A 57 -37.10 -9.76 -12.25
N LEU A 58 -36.94 -11.05 -12.57
CA LEU A 58 -35.70 -11.58 -13.13
C LEU A 58 -35.36 -10.95 -14.49
N SER A 59 -36.36 -10.70 -15.34
CA SER A 59 -36.17 -10.02 -16.63
C SER A 59 -35.74 -8.55 -16.48
N ILE A 60 -36.32 -7.83 -15.51
CA ILE A 60 -35.91 -6.45 -15.19
C ILE A 60 -34.45 -6.43 -14.70
N ILE A 61 -34.07 -7.36 -13.81
CA ILE A 61 -32.69 -7.43 -13.31
C ILE A 61 -31.73 -7.81 -14.44
N SER A 62 -32.06 -8.83 -15.25
CA SER A 62 -31.22 -9.27 -16.37
C SER A 62 -30.96 -8.15 -17.39
N SER A 63 -32.00 -7.43 -17.81
CA SER A 63 -31.85 -6.34 -18.81
C SER A 63 -31.12 -5.11 -18.26
N SER A 64 -31.36 -4.73 -16.99
CA SER A 64 -30.75 -3.53 -16.39
C SER A 64 -29.32 -3.74 -15.91
N MET A 65 -28.98 -4.92 -15.37
CA MET A 65 -27.69 -5.14 -14.73
C MET A 65 -26.51 -5.12 -15.71
N LEU A 66 -26.67 -5.59 -16.95
CA LEU A 66 -25.61 -5.52 -17.94
C LEU A 66 -25.27 -4.07 -18.34
N VAL A 67 -26.31 -3.24 -18.46
CA VAL A 67 -26.15 -1.80 -18.75
C VAL A 67 -25.45 -1.10 -17.59
N ILE A 68 -25.91 -1.35 -16.35
CA ILE A 68 -25.29 -0.79 -15.14
C ILE A 68 -23.85 -1.26 -14.97
N ALA A 69 -23.54 -2.53 -15.24
CA ALA A 69 -22.18 -3.06 -15.20
C ALA A 69 -21.28 -2.39 -16.26
N THR A 70 -21.78 -2.20 -17.48
CA THR A 70 -21.05 -1.52 -18.56
C THR A 70 -20.78 -0.05 -18.20
N PHE A 71 -21.80 0.65 -17.71
CA PHE A 71 -21.67 2.00 -17.20
C PHE A 71 -20.67 2.09 -16.05
N ALA A 72 -20.67 1.10 -15.14
CA ALA A 72 -19.75 1.04 -14.02
C ALA A 72 -18.29 0.85 -14.47
N VAL A 73 -18.03 -0.04 -15.44
CA VAL A 73 -16.71 -0.20 -16.05
C VAL A 73 -16.25 1.09 -16.72
N ALA A 74 -17.11 1.72 -17.53
CA ALA A 74 -16.78 2.96 -18.22
C ALA A 74 -16.47 4.09 -17.22
N SER A 75 -17.26 4.23 -16.15
CA SER A 75 -17.04 5.21 -15.09
C SER A 75 -15.76 4.93 -14.30
N MET A 76 -15.44 3.66 -14.02
CA MET A 76 -14.16 3.28 -13.40
C MET A 76 -12.98 3.65 -14.29
N VAL A 77 -13.01 3.29 -15.57
CA VAL A 77 -11.94 3.64 -16.53
C VAL A 77 -11.77 5.16 -16.63
N SER A 78 -12.87 5.91 -16.68
CA SER A 78 -12.83 7.38 -16.70
C SER A 78 -12.25 7.96 -15.40
N ALA A 79 -12.67 7.43 -14.24
CA ALA A 79 -12.14 7.85 -12.95
C ALA A 79 -10.65 7.50 -12.80
N TYR A 80 -10.22 6.34 -13.31
CA TYR A 80 -8.82 5.93 -13.35
C TYR A 80 -8.00 6.79 -14.30
N ALA A 81 -8.52 7.14 -15.47
CA ALA A 81 -7.85 8.07 -16.39
C ALA A 81 -7.70 9.46 -15.77
N SER A 82 -8.74 9.97 -15.10
CA SER A 82 -8.68 11.24 -14.37
C SER A 82 -7.67 11.17 -13.23
N ALA A 83 -7.72 10.13 -12.40
CA ALA A 83 -6.75 9.91 -11.33
C ALA A 83 -5.32 9.78 -11.88
N SER A 84 -5.10 9.12 -13.01
CA SER A 84 -3.77 9.03 -13.63
C SER A 84 -3.28 10.36 -14.22
N SER A 85 -4.18 11.28 -14.56
CA SER A 85 -3.79 12.61 -15.05
C SER A 85 -3.30 13.51 -13.91
N THR A 86 -3.87 13.32 -12.72
CA THR A 86 -3.62 14.16 -11.53
C THR A 86 -2.70 13.52 -10.49
N ALA A 87 -2.67 12.19 -10.40
CA ALA A 87 -1.82 11.40 -9.50
C ALA A 87 -0.64 10.77 -10.25
N THR A 88 0.43 10.44 -9.52
CA THR A 88 1.61 9.82 -10.11
C THR A 88 1.34 8.35 -10.45
N PRO A 89 2.00 7.76 -11.46
CA PRO A 89 1.84 6.34 -11.83
C PRO A 89 2.01 5.37 -10.65
N ARG A 90 2.79 5.76 -9.64
CA ARG A 90 3.03 4.96 -8.43
C ARG A 90 1.86 5.02 -7.44
N THR A 91 1.14 6.14 -7.38
CA THR A 91 -0.07 6.23 -6.54
C THR A 91 -1.28 5.58 -7.21
N PHE A 92 -1.25 5.45 -8.54
CA PHE A 92 -2.26 4.74 -9.31
C PHE A 92 -2.44 3.29 -8.84
N ALA A 93 -1.35 2.60 -8.47
CA ALA A 93 -1.41 1.26 -7.88
C ALA A 93 -2.24 1.21 -6.59
N LEU A 94 -2.16 2.24 -5.73
CA LEU A 94 -2.96 2.35 -4.50
C LEU A 94 -4.44 2.71 -4.78
N VAL A 95 -4.72 3.34 -5.91
CA VAL A 95 -6.09 3.72 -6.31
C VAL A 95 -6.82 2.53 -6.95
N ILE A 96 -6.13 1.73 -7.79
CA ILE A 96 -6.69 0.53 -8.42
C ILE A 96 -7.03 -0.56 -7.40
N ALA A 97 -6.28 -0.63 -6.29
CA ALA A 97 -6.54 -1.55 -5.18
C ALA A 97 -7.85 -1.25 -4.41
N ASP A 98 -8.68 -0.28 -4.84
CA ASP A 98 -9.95 0.00 -4.18
C ASP A 98 -10.96 -1.14 -4.37
N ASP A 99 -11.12 -1.91 -3.30
CA ASP A 99 -12.06 -3.03 -3.20
C ASP A 99 -13.51 -2.63 -3.49
N ARG A 100 -13.93 -1.38 -3.24
CA ARG A 100 -15.35 -1.00 -3.30
C ARG A 100 -15.91 -1.00 -4.72
N SER A 101 -15.17 -0.44 -5.68
CA SER A 101 -15.63 -0.37 -7.07
C SER A 101 -15.63 -1.75 -7.73
N GLN A 102 -14.63 -2.57 -7.41
CA GLN A 102 -14.55 -3.96 -7.87
C GLN A 102 -15.68 -4.83 -7.29
N ASN A 103 -15.98 -4.66 -5.98
CA ASN A 103 -17.09 -5.37 -5.33
C ASN A 103 -18.44 -4.98 -5.94
N ALA A 104 -18.64 -3.71 -6.30
CA ALA A 104 -19.86 -3.26 -6.95
C ALA A 104 -20.06 -3.86 -8.34
N LEU A 105 -19.01 -3.83 -9.18
CA LEU A 105 -19.04 -4.47 -10.49
C LEU A 105 -19.31 -5.98 -10.38
N SER A 106 -18.63 -6.64 -9.44
CA SER A 106 -18.83 -8.05 -9.12
C SER A 106 -20.29 -8.36 -8.80
N ALA A 107 -20.92 -7.54 -7.96
CA ALA A 107 -22.33 -7.72 -7.58
C ALA A 107 -23.28 -7.55 -8.78
N PHE A 108 -23.06 -6.56 -9.64
CA PHE A 108 -23.90 -6.33 -10.82
C PHE A 108 -23.81 -7.50 -11.83
N ILE A 109 -22.60 -7.96 -12.13
CA ILE A 109 -22.38 -9.12 -13.02
C ILE A 109 -23.00 -10.39 -12.41
N SER A 110 -22.86 -10.57 -11.10
CA SER A 110 -23.42 -11.74 -10.40
C SER A 110 -24.95 -11.72 -10.38
N ALA A 111 -25.57 -10.55 -10.21
CA ALA A 111 -27.02 -10.38 -10.27
C ALA A 111 -27.57 -10.61 -11.69
N PHE A 112 -26.83 -10.18 -12.72
CA PHE A 112 -27.14 -10.48 -14.12
C PHE A 112 -27.15 -11.99 -14.40
N ILE A 113 -26.06 -12.68 -14.05
CA ILE A 113 -25.92 -14.14 -14.27
C ILE A 113 -26.94 -14.90 -13.44
N PHE A 114 -27.13 -14.54 -12.16
CA PHE A 114 -28.18 -15.09 -11.31
C PHE A 114 -29.53 -15.02 -12.01
N SER A 115 -29.87 -13.84 -12.56
CA SER A 115 -31.18 -13.61 -13.16
C SER A 115 -31.40 -14.43 -14.42
N ILE A 116 -30.38 -14.57 -15.28
CA ILE A 116 -30.46 -15.42 -16.48
C ILE A 116 -30.63 -16.90 -16.10
N VAL A 117 -29.80 -17.40 -15.18
CA VAL A 117 -29.83 -18.82 -14.80
C VAL A 117 -31.14 -19.16 -14.09
N ALA A 118 -31.61 -18.29 -13.20
CA ALA A 118 -32.90 -18.42 -12.53
C ALA A 118 -34.07 -18.36 -13.53
N LEU A 119 -34.02 -17.46 -14.52
CA LEU A 119 -35.06 -17.32 -15.54
C LEU A 119 -35.15 -18.58 -16.42
N ILE A 120 -34.01 -19.12 -16.84
CA ILE A 120 -33.95 -20.39 -17.59
C ILE A 120 -34.54 -21.53 -16.76
N ALA A 121 -34.16 -21.64 -15.47
CA ALA A 121 -34.69 -22.67 -14.58
C ALA A 121 -36.20 -22.52 -14.36
N LEU A 122 -36.69 -21.29 -14.19
CA LEU A 122 -38.12 -20.98 -14.02
C LEU A 122 -38.93 -21.38 -15.26
N GLN A 123 -38.47 -20.98 -16.46
CA GLN A 123 -39.16 -21.26 -17.74
C GLN A 123 -39.17 -22.76 -18.09
N ASN A 124 -38.21 -23.53 -17.58
CA ASN A 124 -38.18 -25.00 -17.74
C ASN A 124 -38.99 -25.76 -16.66
N GLY A 125 -39.76 -25.05 -15.81
CA GLY A 125 -40.58 -25.68 -14.78
C GLY A 125 -39.78 -26.40 -13.69
N TYR A 126 -38.56 -25.92 -13.39
CA TYR A 126 -37.65 -26.60 -12.47
C TYR A 126 -38.08 -26.57 -10.98
N TYR A 127 -39.00 -25.66 -10.63
CA TYR A 127 -39.40 -25.37 -9.24
C TYR A 127 -40.83 -25.80 -8.92
N GLY A 128 -41.04 -26.27 -7.69
CA GLY A 128 -42.35 -26.45 -7.09
C GLY A 128 -42.85 -25.18 -6.37
N LYS A 129 -43.99 -25.31 -5.66
CA LYS A 129 -44.62 -24.19 -4.93
C LYS A 129 -43.67 -23.53 -3.91
N THR A 130 -42.94 -24.32 -3.15
CA THR A 130 -42.00 -23.82 -2.13
C THR A 130 -40.76 -23.21 -2.78
N GLY A 131 -40.28 -23.81 -3.87
CA GLY A 131 -39.19 -23.32 -4.71
C GLY A 131 -39.49 -21.97 -5.34
N TYR A 132 -40.71 -21.75 -5.85
CA TYR A 132 -41.14 -20.44 -6.36
C TYR A 132 -41.08 -19.36 -5.28
N PHE A 133 -41.57 -19.64 -4.07
CA PHE A 133 -41.48 -18.69 -2.98
C PHE A 133 -40.04 -18.43 -2.55
N ALA A 134 -39.22 -19.47 -2.41
CA ALA A 134 -37.80 -19.33 -2.09
C ALA A 134 -37.06 -18.48 -3.14
N LEU A 135 -37.34 -18.73 -4.43
CA LEU A 135 -36.78 -17.97 -5.54
C LEU A 135 -37.25 -16.51 -5.54
N PHE A 136 -38.52 -16.26 -5.19
CA PHE A 136 -39.04 -14.91 -5.05
C PHE A 136 -38.33 -14.12 -3.93
N ILE A 137 -38.19 -14.72 -2.73
CA ILE A 137 -37.45 -14.09 -1.61
C ILE A 137 -35.99 -13.85 -1.97
N LEU A 138 -35.34 -14.83 -2.62
CA LEU A 138 -33.97 -14.69 -3.08
C LEU A 138 -33.82 -13.56 -4.11
N THR A 139 -34.77 -13.44 -5.05
CA THR A 139 -34.79 -12.39 -6.06
C THR A 139 -34.95 -11.01 -5.41
N LEU A 140 -35.84 -10.87 -4.42
CA LEU A 140 -35.99 -9.63 -3.64
C LEU A 140 -34.71 -9.28 -2.87
N LEU A 141 -34.04 -10.27 -2.27
CA LEU A 141 -32.79 -10.07 -1.56
C LEU A 141 -31.68 -9.60 -2.51
N VAL A 142 -31.53 -10.27 -3.66
CA VAL A 142 -30.57 -9.86 -4.71
C VAL A 142 -30.87 -8.45 -5.18
N PHE A 143 -32.14 -8.11 -5.41
CA PHE A 143 -32.55 -6.78 -5.82
C PHE A 143 -32.20 -5.71 -4.78
N ALA A 144 -32.46 -5.97 -3.50
CA ALA A 144 -32.08 -5.07 -2.40
C ALA A 144 -30.55 -4.89 -2.31
N ILE A 145 -29.78 -5.98 -2.42
CA ILE A 145 -28.31 -5.93 -2.41
C ILE A 145 -27.80 -5.08 -3.59
N VAL A 146 -28.38 -5.24 -4.77
CA VAL A 146 -28.03 -4.44 -5.96
C VAL A 146 -28.27 -2.96 -5.71
N ILE A 147 -29.43 -2.58 -5.20
CA ILE A 147 -29.77 -1.17 -4.91
C ILE A 147 -28.80 -0.57 -3.89
N ILE A 148 -28.58 -1.26 -2.77
CA ILE A 148 -27.66 -0.79 -1.72
C ILE A 148 -26.23 -0.65 -2.27
N THR A 149 -25.79 -1.64 -3.05
CA THR A 149 -24.48 -1.63 -3.68
C THR A 149 -24.34 -0.47 -4.67
N PHE A 150 -25.37 -0.23 -5.48
CA PHE A 150 -25.40 0.87 -6.43
C PHE A 150 -25.29 2.23 -5.75
N VAL A 151 -26.10 2.49 -4.72
CA VAL A 151 -26.04 3.76 -3.97
C VAL A 151 -24.67 3.97 -3.34
N ARG A 152 -24.12 2.94 -2.68
CA ARG A 152 -22.77 3.00 -2.08
C ARG A 152 -21.67 3.21 -3.13
N TRP A 153 -21.83 2.61 -4.30
CA TRP A 153 -20.88 2.72 -5.39
C TRP A 153 -20.86 4.11 -6.00
N VAL A 154 -22.03 4.70 -6.29
CA VAL A 154 -22.16 6.08 -6.79
C VAL A 154 -21.46 7.06 -5.83
N ASP A 155 -21.71 6.90 -4.54
CA ASP A 155 -21.09 7.70 -3.48
C ASP A 155 -19.56 7.48 -3.40
N SER A 156 -19.08 6.28 -3.73
CA SER A 156 -17.64 5.98 -3.82
C SER A 156 -16.98 6.66 -5.02
N ILE A 157 -17.58 6.60 -6.21
CA ILE A 157 -17.05 7.26 -7.41
C ILE A 157 -17.02 8.77 -7.26
N ALA A 158 -18.04 9.37 -6.65
CA ALA A 158 -18.07 10.80 -6.38
C ALA A 158 -16.88 11.27 -5.51
N ARG A 159 -16.29 10.37 -4.70
CA ARG A 159 -15.11 10.67 -3.87
C ARG A 159 -13.77 10.32 -4.51
N LEU A 160 -13.73 9.38 -5.47
CA LEU A 160 -12.50 8.98 -6.16
C LEU A 160 -11.84 10.14 -6.92
N GLY A 161 -12.63 11.10 -7.40
CA GLY A 161 -12.12 12.31 -8.05
C GLY A 161 -11.43 13.33 -7.14
N ARG A 162 -11.45 13.13 -5.81
CA ARG A 162 -10.80 14.05 -4.86
C ARG A 162 -9.39 13.55 -4.55
N LEU A 163 -8.38 14.30 -4.98
CA LEU A 163 -6.95 14.10 -4.68
C LEU A 163 -6.66 13.78 -3.21
N GLY A 164 -7.45 14.32 -2.28
CA GLY A 164 -7.32 14.03 -0.85
C GLY A 164 -7.43 12.54 -0.50
N SER A 165 -8.17 11.73 -1.26
CA SER A 165 -8.24 10.28 -1.05
C SER A 165 -6.92 9.58 -1.39
N THR A 166 -6.19 10.10 -2.39
CA THR A 166 -4.92 9.57 -2.89
C THR A 166 -3.77 9.90 -1.94
N VAL A 167 -3.70 11.16 -1.48
CA VAL A 167 -2.72 11.58 -0.45
C VAL A 167 -2.91 10.78 0.83
N HIS A 168 -4.15 10.62 1.30
CA HIS A 168 -4.43 9.86 2.52
C HIS A 168 -4.08 8.37 2.40
N LYS A 169 -4.31 7.75 1.23
CA LYS A 169 -3.88 6.36 0.97
C LYS A 169 -2.36 6.22 1.01
N ALA A 170 -1.63 7.13 0.35
CA ALA A 170 -0.17 7.14 0.37
C ALA A 170 0.38 7.39 1.78
N GLU A 171 -0.21 8.34 2.52
CA GLU A 171 0.11 8.60 3.93
C GLU A 171 -0.09 7.36 4.79
N LYS A 172 -1.23 6.67 4.66
CA LYS A 172 -1.52 5.46 5.44
C LYS A 172 -0.54 4.33 5.14
N ALA A 173 -0.19 4.14 3.86
CA ALA A 173 0.81 3.15 3.45
C ALA A 173 2.20 3.48 4.04
N ALA A 174 2.62 4.75 3.94
CA ALA A 174 3.87 5.24 4.51
C ALA A 174 3.90 5.08 6.04
N ALA A 175 2.82 5.45 6.73
CA ALA A 175 2.68 5.32 8.18
C ALA A 175 2.82 3.88 8.64
N THR A 176 2.22 2.93 7.90
CA THR A 176 2.29 1.50 8.23
C THR A 176 3.74 0.99 8.14
N ALA A 177 4.46 1.33 7.06
CA ALA A 177 5.86 0.94 6.89
C ALA A 177 6.79 1.64 7.90
N LEU A 178 6.55 2.93 8.19
CA LEU A 178 7.30 3.69 9.20
C LEU A 178 7.09 3.11 10.60
N GLN A 179 5.85 2.76 10.95
CA GLN A 179 5.53 2.16 12.25
C GLN A 179 6.28 0.85 12.47
N ARG A 180 6.32 -0.03 11.46
CA ARG A 180 7.10 -1.28 11.51
C ARG A 180 8.58 -1.01 11.77
N ARG A 181 9.16 -0.03 11.06
CA ARG A 181 10.56 0.36 11.25
C ARG A 181 10.82 1.06 12.56
N ARG A 182 9.87 1.80 13.10
CA ARG A 182 9.99 2.44 14.42
C ARG A 182 10.03 1.40 15.53
N CYS A 183 9.15 0.39 15.49
CA CYS A 183 9.12 -0.71 16.46
C CYS A 183 10.27 -1.72 16.28
N SER A 184 10.87 -1.77 15.08
CA SER A 184 11.99 -2.67 14.74
C SER A 184 12.99 -1.97 13.79
N PRO A 185 13.86 -1.08 14.32
CA PRO A 185 14.79 -0.29 13.50
C PRO A 185 15.70 -1.14 12.61
N THR A 186 16.11 -2.29 13.13
CA THR A 186 16.97 -3.30 12.49
C THR A 186 16.18 -4.52 12.01
N LEU A 187 14.86 -4.40 11.78
CA LEU A 187 13.98 -5.54 11.44
C LEU A 187 14.12 -6.74 12.40
N ARG A 188 14.37 -6.48 13.69
CA ARG A 188 14.61 -7.50 14.74
C ARG A 188 15.94 -8.26 14.60
N GLY A 189 16.84 -7.79 13.75
CA GLY A 189 18.25 -8.18 13.73
C GLY A 189 19.10 -7.33 14.66
N ILE A 190 20.42 -7.55 14.65
CA ILE A 190 21.38 -6.71 15.37
C ILE A 190 21.78 -5.50 14.52
N ALA A 191 22.29 -4.44 15.17
CA ALA A 191 22.86 -3.31 14.44
C ALA A 191 24.09 -3.78 13.66
N VAL A 192 24.23 -3.32 12.41
CA VAL A 192 25.43 -3.62 11.60
C VAL A 192 26.66 -3.08 12.30
N THR A 193 27.63 -3.94 12.54
CA THR A 193 28.99 -3.57 12.95
C THR A 193 29.83 -3.16 11.73
N PRO A 194 30.85 -2.31 11.91
CA PRO A 194 31.76 -1.93 10.83
C PRO A 194 32.36 -3.16 10.14
N LEU A 195 32.56 -3.08 8.82
CA LEU A 195 33.10 -4.18 8.00
C LEU A 195 34.37 -4.77 8.61
N GLU A 196 34.33 -6.05 8.94
CA GLU A 196 35.54 -6.78 9.32
C GLU A 196 36.39 -7.14 8.09
N PRO A 197 37.74 -7.06 8.20
CA PRO A 197 38.63 -7.53 7.16
C PRO A 197 38.38 -9.02 6.87
N GLY A 198 38.08 -9.38 5.61
CA GLY A 198 37.81 -10.75 5.20
C GLY A 198 36.33 -11.08 4.97
N ALA A 199 35.43 -10.09 5.08
CA ALA A 199 34.03 -10.29 4.73
C ALA A 199 33.83 -10.61 3.23
N GLN A 200 33.12 -11.69 2.94
CA GLN A 200 32.77 -12.08 1.58
C GLN A 200 31.46 -11.43 1.15
N ALA A 201 31.47 -10.73 0.02
CA ALA A 201 30.29 -10.06 -0.53
C ALA A 201 29.39 -11.03 -1.29
N VAL A 202 28.08 -10.93 -1.07
CA VAL A 202 27.04 -11.65 -1.82
C VAL A 202 26.35 -10.68 -2.76
N PHE A 203 26.27 -11.04 -4.03
CA PHE A 203 25.67 -10.22 -5.09
C PHE A 203 24.37 -10.83 -5.60
N SER A 204 23.52 -9.99 -6.19
CA SER A 204 22.31 -10.43 -6.88
C SER A 204 22.63 -10.74 -8.34
N GLU A 205 22.05 -11.81 -8.88
CA GLU A 205 22.01 -12.06 -10.33
C GLU A 205 20.99 -11.16 -11.05
N HIS A 206 20.04 -10.61 -10.30
CA HIS A 206 18.94 -9.79 -10.82
C HIS A 206 19.20 -8.30 -10.56
N ILE A 207 18.80 -7.46 -11.50
CA ILE A 207 18.85 -6.00 -11.39
C ILE A 207 17.45 -5.48 -11.05
N GLY A 208 17.34 -4.68 -10.00
CA GLY A 208 16.06 -4.13 -9.56
C GLY A 208 16.05 -3.65 -8.12
N TYR A 209 14.87 -3.51 -7.55
CA TYR A 209 14.66 -3.11 -6.16
C TYR A 209 14.45 -4.31 -5.26
N VAL A 210 15.09 -4.29 -4.08
CA VAL A 210 14.79 -5.23 -3.01
C VAL A 210 13.40 -4.93 -2.46
N GLN A 211 12.46 -5.87 -2.59
CA GLN A 211 11.11 -5.72 -2.03
C GLN A 211 11.02 -6.34 -0.63
N ILE A 212 11.62 -7.51 -0.44
CA ILE A 212 11.53 -8.31 0.79
C ILE A 212 12.90 -8.92 1.08
N VAL A 213 13.27 -8.97 2.35
CA VAL A 213 14.41 -9.74 2.86
C VAL A 213 13.89 -10.77 3.86
N ASP A 214 14.08 -12.05 3.58
CA ASP A 214 13.66 -13.14 4.46
C ASP A 214 14.71 -13.36 5.56
N LEU A 215 14.59 -12.58 6.64
CA LEU A 215 15.54 -12.63 7.76
C LEU A 215 15.53 -13.97 8.50
N ALA A 216 14.39 -14.67 8.52
CA ALA A 216 14.30 -15.98 9.15
C ALA A 216 15.08 -17.03 8.36
N ALA A 217 14.99 -17.00 7.02
CA ALA A 217 15.80 -17.84 6.16
C ALA A 217 17.30 -17.52 6.30
N LEU A 218 17.67 -16.23 6.35
CA LEU A 218 19.06 -15.82 6.57
C LEU A 218 19.60 -16.26 7.93
N GLN A 219 18.81 -16.14 9.01
CA GLN A 219 19.20 -16.61 10.34
C GLN A 219 19.44 -18.12 10.35
N ALA A 220 18.54 -18.92 9.77
CA ALA A 220 18.70 -20.37 9.71
C ALA A 220 19.95 -20.78 8.93
N LEU A 221 20.26 -20.09 7.82
CA LEU A 221 21.51 -20.28 7.07
C LEU A 221 22.74 -19.89 7.90
N ALA A 222 22.66 -18.76 8.60
CA ALA A 222 23.75 -18.27 9.45
C ALA A 222 24.05 -19.21 10.62
N GLU A 223 23.02 -19.83 11.23
CA GLU A 223 23.19 -20.84 12.27
C GLU A 223 23.80 -22.14 11.73
N LYS A 224 23.29 -22.63 10.60
CA LYS A 224 23.71 -23.88 9.95
C LYS A 224 25.18 -23.84 9.51
N SER A 225 25.59 -22.73 8.91
CA SER A 225 26.94 -22.54 8.38
C SER A 225 27.87 -21.74 9.30
N ARG A 226 27.41 -21.41 10.52
CA ARG A 226 28.16 -20.62 11.52
C ARG A 226 28.72 -19.32 10.96
N LEU A 227 27.82 -18.48 10.46
CA LEU A 227 28.13 -17.20 9.82
C LEU A 227 27.50 -16.05 10.60
N HIS A 228 28.05 -14.87 10.40
CA HIS A 228 27.39 -13.59 10.60
C HIS A 228 27.13 -12.95 9.24
N ILE A 229 25.89 -12.51 9.02
CA ILE A 229 25.46 -11.91 7.76
C ILE A 229 25.06 -10.46 8.02
N SER A 230 25.81 -9.51 7.46
CA SER A 230 25.52 -8.08 7.54
C SER A 230 24.89 -7.60 6.24
N LEU A 231 23.64 -7.15 6.30
CA LEU A 231 22.94 -6.58 5.15
C LEU A 231 23.59 -5.26 4.73
N THR A 232 23.85 -5.11 3.43
CA THR A 232 24.35 -3.85 2.83
C THR A 232 23.23 -3.07 2.15
N CYS A 233 22.03 -3.63 2.10
CA CYS A 233 20.85 -3.02 1.50
C CYS A 233 19.60 -3.27 2.33
N LEU A 234 18.64 -2.35 2.22
CA LEU A 234 17.31 -2.45 2.80
C LEU A 234 16.25 -2.60 1.71
N PRO A 235 15.04 -3.09 2.03
CA PRO A 235 13.90 -2.95 1.14
C PRO A 235 13.78 -1.52 0.60
N GLY A 236 13.59 -1.41 -0.71
CA GLY A 236 13.64 -0.15 -1.46
C GLY A 236 14.98 0.18 -2.13
N SER A 237 16.06 -0.51 -1.77
CA SER A 237 17.38 -0.31 -2.37
C SER A 237 17.41 -0.84 -3.80
N PHE A 238 17.93 -0.05 -4.73
CA PHE A 238 18.24 -0.50 -6.08
C PHE A 238 19.57 -1.25 -6.11
N ILE A 239 19.56 -2.49 -6.60
CA ILE A 239 20.69 -3.41 -6.71
C ILE A 239 21.04 -3.60 -8.17
N GLY A 240 22.34 -3.55 -8.46
CA GLY A 240 22.93 -3.87 -9.76
C GLY A 240 24.21 -4.69 -9.57
N PRO A 241 24.92 -5.06 -10.65
CA PRO A 241 26.00 -6.04 -10.63
C PRO A 241 27.16 -5.73 -9.67
N GLY A 242 27.43 -4.46 -9.37
CA GLY A 242 28.50 -4.03 -8.47
C GLY A 242 28.07 -3.73 -7.03
N ARG A 243 26.80 -3.93 -6.68
CA ARG A 243 26.27 -3.60 -5.35
C ARG A 243 25.95 -4.87 -4.57
N PRO A 244 26.61 -5.14 -3.43
CA PRO A 244 26.32 -6.31 -2.64
C PRO A 244 24.93 -6.22 -1.99
N LEU A 245 24.29 -7.37 -1.81
CA LEU A 245 23.08 -7.56 -1.01
C LEU A 245 23.42 -7.66 0.49
N ALA A 246 24.49 -8.40 0.78
CA ALA A 246 25.00 -8.65 2.11
C ALA A 246 26.49 -8.95 2.07
N GLN A 247 27.08 -8.94 3.25
CA GLN A 247 28.45 -9.35 3.53
C GLN A 247 28.43 -10.44 4.59
N VAL A 248 29.29 -11.43 4.42
CA VAL A 248 29.31 -12.65 5.22
C VAL A 248 30.67 -12.78 5.89
N VAL A 249 30.69 -13.03 7.19
CA VAL A 249 31.89 -13.29 7.98
C VAL A 249 31.69 -14.62 8.72
N PRO A 250 32.69 -15.52 8.76
CA PRO A 250 32.64 -16.69 9.63
C PRO A 250 32.51 -16.30 11.10
N ASP A 251 31.80 -17.10 11.90
CA ASP A 251 31.69 -16.87 13.34
C ASP A 251 33.08 -16.88 14.01
N PRO A 252 33.49 -15.84 14.77
CA PRO A 252 34.77 -15.79 15.45
C PRO A 252 35.04 -16.97 16.39
N GLU A 253 33.99 -17.57 16.98
CA GLU A 253 34.12 -18.75 17.86
C GLU A 253 34.36 -20.07 17.11
N SER A 254 34.32 -20.06 15.78
CA SER A 254 34.58 -21.26 14.97
C SER A 254 36.03 -21.76 15.03
N GLY A 255 36.98 -20.90 15.41
CA GLY A 255 38.42 -21.25 15.49
C GLY A 255 38.85 -21.97 16.77
N THR A 256 38.00 -22.03 17.81
CA THR A 256 38.32 -22.59 19.14
C THR A 256 37.65 -23.92 19.45
N LEU A 257 36.87 -24.47 18.51
CA LEU A 257 36.11 -25.72 18.68
C LEU A 257 36.78 -26.92 17.97
N PRO A 258 36.56 -28.16 18.44
CA PRO A 258 37.21 -29.35 17.90
C PRO A 258 36.88 -29.61 16.42
N PRO A 259 37.83 -30.22 15.66
CA PRO A 259 37.79 -30.36 14.19
C PRO A 259 36.62 -31.21 13.64
N ASP A 260 35.90 -31.95 14.48
CA ASP A 260 34.73 -32.75 14.09
C ASP A 260 33.41 -31.96 14.04
N SER A 261 33.46 -30.65 14.32
CA SER A 261 32.29 -29.75 14.27
C SER A 261 32.26 -28.87 13.01
N ALA A 262 32.62 -29.44 11.86
CA ALA A 262 32.79 -28.71 10.60
C ALA A 262 31.51 -27.94 10.22
N ALA A 263 31.64 -26.63 10.01
CA ALA A 263 30.57 -25.80 9.47
C ALA A 263 30.17 -26.32 8.08
N GLU A 264 28.87 -26.38 7.79
CA GLU A 264 28.41 -26.74 6.45
C GLU A 264 28.86 -25.66 5.45
N PRO A 265 29.41 -26.05 4.28
CA PRO A 265 29.78 -25.10 3.24
C PRO A 265 28.54 -24.29 2.83
N TRP A 266 28.71 -22.99 2.68
CA TRP A 266 27.64 -22.07 2.29
C TRP A 266 27.80 -21.62 0.85
N ASP A 267 26.68 -21.37 0.18
CA ASP A 267 26.63 -20.81 -1.16
C ASP A 267 26.05 -19.39 -1.12
N GLY A 268 26.71 -18.46 -1.80
CA GLY A 268 26.20 -17.10 -1.98
C GLY A 268 24.83 -17.07 -2.67
N ALA A 269 24.51 -18.07 -3.50
CA ALA A 269 23.22 -18.19 -4.16
C ALA A 269 22.06 -18.44 -3.16
N GLU A 270 22.30 -19.22 -2.08
CA GLU A 270 21.29 -19.47 -1.04
C GLU A 270 20.98 -18.19 -0.25
N ILE A 271 22.02 -17.42 0.07
CA ILE A 271 21.88 -16.11 0.72
C ILE A 271 21.15 -15.14 -0.23
N ALA A 272 21.54 -15.07 -1.50
CA ALA A 272 20.89 -14.22 -2.49
C ALA A 272 19.41 -14.57 -2.70
N ALA A 273 19.03 -15.85 -2.62
CA ALA A 273 17.64 -16.31 -2.74
C ALA A 273 16.73 -15.83 -1.60
N ALA A 274 17.29 -15.42 -0.46
CA ALA A 274 16.54 -14.78 0.62
C ALA A 274 16.14 -13.32 0.31
N PHE A 275 16.71 -12.72 -0.74
CA PHE A 275 16.37 -11.38 -1.20
C PHE A 275 15.44 -11.46 -2.40
N ARG A 276 14.28 -10.82 -2.28
CA ARG A 276 13.37 -10.70 -3.41
C ARG A 276 13.64 -9.40 -4.16
N VAL A 277 14.37 -9.50 -5.26
CA VAL A 277 14.65 -8.39 -6.18
C VAL A 277 13.64 -8.38 -7.31
N GLN A 278 13.00 -7.23 -7.59
CA GLN A 278 12.00 -7.05 -8.64
C GLN A 278 12.18 -5.71 -9.35
N ALA A 279 11.57 -5.52 -10.52
CA ALA A 279 11.70 -4.29 -11.30
C ALA A 279 11.09 -3.04 -10.62
N GLU A 280 10.09 -3.23 -9.75
CA GLU A 280 9.33 -2.14 -9.12
C GLU A 280 9.46 -2.15 -7.59
N ARG A 281 9.32 -0.97 -6.97
CA ARG A 281 9.25 -0.82 -5.50
C ARG A 281 7.83 -1.11 -4.99
N THR A 282 7.75 -1.52 -3.73
CA THR A 282 6.49 -1.81 -3.01
C THR A 282 6.45 -1.05 -1.70
N PHE A 283 5.26 -0.70 -1.19
CA PHE A 283 5.12 0.10 0.03
C PHE A 283 5.38 -0.69 1.31
N ASP A 284 5.13 -2.01 1.31
CA ASP A 284 4.97 -2.82 2.52
C ASP A 284 6.15 -2.76 3.51
N GLU A 285 7.37 -2.81 2.98
CA GLU A 285 8.62 -2.87 3.76
C GLU A 285 9.53 -1.65 3.54
N ASP A 286 9.07 -0.67 2.75
CA ASP A 286 9.86 0.47 2.29
C ASP A 286 9.17 1.80 2.67
N PRO A 287 9.45 2.34 3.87
CA PRO A 287 8.87 3.60 4.30
C PRO A 287 9.30 4.80 3.44
N ARG A 288 10.49 4.74 2.82
CA ARG A 288 11.00 5.80 1.94
C ARG A 288 10.13 5.94 0.71
N PHE A 289 9.62 4.84 0.17
CA PHE A 289 8.78 4.88 -1.02
C PHE A 289 7.48 5.65 -0.80
N GLY A 290 6.87 5.50 0.37
CA GLY A 290 5.69 6.27 0.76
C GLY A 290 5.96 7.79 0.79
N LEU A 291 7.10 8.20 1.35
CA LEU A 291 7.54 9.60 1.39
C LEU A 291 7.81 10.14 -0.01
N ILE A 292 8.51 9.38 -0.85
CA ILE A 292 8.79 9.74 -2.25
C ILE A 292 7.50 9.92 -3.02
N VAL A 293 6.54 9.00 -2.89
CA VAL A 293 5.25 9.10 -3.58
C VAL A 293 4.47 10.34 -3.15
N LEU A 294 4.47 10.68 -1.86
CA LEU A 294 3.90 11.92 -1.36
C LEU A 294 4.59 13.15 -1.98
N ALA A 295 5.92 13.18 -1.97
CA ALA A 295 6.71 14.26 -2.58
C ALA A 295 6.41 14.40 -4.08
N GLU A 296 6.28 13.30 -4.82
CA GLU A 296 5.92 13.32 -6.23
C GLU A 296 4.50 13.87 -6.48
N ILE A 297 3.53 13.57 -5.60
CA ILE A 297 2.18 14.15 -5.68
C ILE A 297 2.26 15.67 -5.52
N ALA A 298 3.01 16.16 -4.54
CA ALA A 298 3.22 17.59 -4.33
C ALA A 298 3.94 18.24 -5.53
N SER A 299 5.05 17.67 -6.00
CA SER A 299 5.78 18.14 -7.18
C SER A 299 4.89 18.19 -8.42
N ARG A 300 4.02 17.18 -8.63
CA ARG A 300 3.07 17.17 -9.75
C ARG A 300 2.03 18.28 -9.60
N ALA A 301 1.50 18.50 -8.40
CA ALA A 301 0.55 19.57 -8.12
C ALA A 301 1.17 20.96 -8.36
N LEU A 302 2.45 21.14 -8.04
CA LEU A 302 3.21 22.38 -8.27
C LEU A 302 3.66 22.58 -9.71
N SER A 303 3.52 21.56 -10.57
CA SER A 303 3.93 21.68 -11.97
C SER A 303 3.09 22.73 -12.71
N PRO A 304 3.64 23.40 -13.74
CA PRO A 304 2.91 24.41 -14.51
C PRO A 304 1.60 23.91 -15.14
N ALA A 305 1.48 22.59 -15.36
CA ALA A 305 0.29 21.98 -15.94
C ALA A 305 -0.87 21.84 -14.95
N VAL A 306 -0.60 21.76 -13.65
CA VAL A 306 -1.63 21.56 -12.60
C VAL A 306 -1.83 22.84 -11.79
N ASN A 307 -0.73 23.47 -11.36
CA ASN A 307 -0.71 24.73 -10.61
C ASN A 307 -1.66 24.75 -9.38
N ASP A 308 -1.57 23.71 -8.56
CA ASP A 308 -2.34 23.54 -7.32
C ASP A 308 -1.42 23.50 -6.08
N PRO A 309 -1.02 24.68 -5.55
CA PRO A 309 -0.21 24.75 -4.33
C PRO A 309 -0.97 24.24 -3.09
N GLY A 310 -2.30 24.19 -3.11
CA GLY A 310 -3.11 23.67 -2.01
C GLY A 310 -2.85 22.18 -1.74
N THR A 311 -2.81 21.37 -2.80
CA THR A 311 -2.44 19.95 -2.69
C THR A 311 -1.03 19.75 -2.14
N ALA A 312 -0.06 20.59 -2.53
CA ALA A 312 1.29 20.51 -1.99
C ALA A 312 1.34 20.86 -0.49
N ILE A 313 0.56 21.85 -0.05
CA ILE A 313 0.42 22.22 1.36
C ILE A 313 -0.19 21.08 2.19
N ASP A 314 -1.18 20.37 1.64
CA ASP A 314 -1.80 19.20 2.26
C ASP A 314 -0.82 18.03 2.39
N VAL A 315 -0.01 17.79 1.35
CA VAL A 315 1.07 16.80 1.39
C VAL A 315 2.10 17.16 2.46
N ILE A 316 2.55 18.41 2.54
CA ILE A 316 3.48 18.86 3.60
C ILE A 316 2.88 18.58 4.99
N GLY A 317 1.58 18.82 5.18
CA GLY A 317 0.89 18.46 6.42
C GLY A 317 0.92 16.96 6.72
N SER A 318 0.80 16.12 5.69
CA SER A 318 0.88 14.66 5.81
C SER A 318 2.30 14.21 6.18
N LEU A 319 3.33 14.79 5.56
CA LEU A 319 4.72 14.54 5.91
C LEU A 319 5.02 14.91 7.37
N VAL A 320 4.52 16.06 7.86
CA VAL A 320 4.67 16.45 9.28
C VAL A 320 4.07 15.39 10.22
N ARG A 321 2.88 14.85 9.91
CA ARG A 321 2.27 13.79 10.71
C ARG A 321 3.12 12.51 10.72
N LEU A 322 3.70 12.14 9.58
CA LEU A 322 4.58 10.97 9.47
C LEU A 322 5.89 11.12 10.25
N PHE A 323 6.52 12.31 10.21
CA PHE A 323 7.73 12.56 10.99
C PHE A 323 7.45 12.74 12.48
N ALA A 324 6.31 13.32 12.86
CA ALA A 324 5.86 13.34 14.26
C ALA A 324 5.61 11.90 14.78
N LEU A 325 5.02 11.04 13.95
CA LEU A 325 4.90 9.61 14.25
C LEU A 325 6.29 8.98 14.45
N TRP A 326 7.25 9.27 13.58
CA TRP A 326 8.63 8.75 13.73
C TRP A 326 9.29 9.20 15.04
N ALA A 327 9.11 10.47 15.43
CA ALA A 327 9.69 11.04 16.65
C ALA A 327 9.00 10.58 17.95
N THR A 328 7.82 9.95 17.86
CA THR A 328 7.08 9.48 19.05
C THR A 328 7.89 8.39 19.76
N PRO A 329 8.17 8.52 21.08
CA PRO A 329 8.87 7.48 21.83
C PRO A 329 8.16 6.13 21.72
N VAL A 330 8.92 5.09 21.44
CA VAL A 330 8.43 3.70 21.45
C VAL A 330 8.50 3.20 22.89
N GLY A 331 7.35 2.83 23.46
CA GLY A 331 7.32 2.21 24.79
C GLY A 331 8.06 0.87 24.81
N ASP A 332 8.54 0.46 25.98
CA ASP A 332 9.34 -0.77 26.10
C ASP A 332 8.56 -2.03 25.67
N ASP A 333 7.24 -2.05 25.85
CA ASP A 333 6.37 -3.15 25.39
C ASP A 333 6.17 -3.18 23.85
N GLU A 334 6.42 -2.07 23.15
CA GLU A 334 6.29 -1.96 21.69
C GLU A 334 7.62 -2.26 20.96
N ARG A 335 8.74 -2.27 21.68
CA ARG A 335 10.05 -2.63 21.11
C ARG A 335 10.08 -4.14 20.90
N CYS A 336 10.14 -4.54 19.64
CA CYS A 336 10.29 -5.95 19.32
C CYS A 336 11.68 -6.44 19.75
N SER A 337 11.72 -7.53 20.50
CA SER A 337 12.97 -8.20 20.85
C SER A 337 13.73 -8.63 19.59
N THR A 338 15.06 -8.60 19.69
CA THR A 338 15.97 -9.19 18.72
C THR A 338 15.63 -10.67 18.56
N LEU A 339 15.32 -11.09 17.33
CA LEU A 339 15.13 -12.50 16.97
C LEU A 339 16.28 -13.05 16.15
N TYR A 340 17.01 -12.19 15.46
CA TYR A 340 18.04 -12.59 14.50
C TYR A 340 19.40 -12.05 14.98
N ASP A 341 20.01 -12.78 15.91
CA ASP A 341 21.28 -12.39 16.55
C ASP A 341 22.50 -12.53 15.64
N ARG A 342 22.40 -13.30 14.56
CA ARG A 342 23.47 -13.49 13.57
C ARG A 342 23.34 -12.56 12.36
N ILE A 343 22.28 -11.75 12.29
CA ILE A 343 21.98 -10.89 11.13
C ILE A 343 22.11 -9.41 11.49
N GLY A 344 23.11 -8.76 10.92
CA GLY A 344 23.30 -7.31 10.97
C GLY A 344 22.38 -6.60 9.98
N VAL A 345 21.53 -5.68 10.46
CA VAL A 345 20.61 -4.91 9.61
C VAL A 345 20.84 -3.41 9.81
N PRO A 346 21.09 -2.62 8.75
CA PRO A 346 21.31 -1.19 8.89
C PRO A 346 20.00 -0.49 9.26
N THR A 347 20.12 0.59 10.03
CA THR A 347 18.99 1.47 10.35
C THR A 347 18.75 2.44 9.20
N LEU A 348 17.53 2.99 9.14
CA LEU A 348 17.23 4.09 8.22
C LEU A 348 17.88 5.37 8.74
N ALA A 349 18.57 6.09 7.86
CA ALA A 349 19.08 7.42 8.17
C ALA A 349 17.93 8.44 8.10
N LEU A 350 17.75 9.25 9.14
CA LEU A 350 16.69 10.25 9.15
C LEU A 350 16.90 11.31 8.06
N GLN A 351 18.16 11.62 7.76
CA GLN A 351 18.56 12.54 6.67
C GLN A 351 17.97 12.10 5.33
N ASP A 352 18.18 10.83 4.97
CA ASP A 352 17.65 10.23 3.74
C ASP A 352 16.12 10.33 3.65
N LEU A 353 15.41 10.16 4.78
CA LEU A 353 13.95 10.31 4.82
C LEU A 353 13.52 11.76 4.52
N PHE A 354 14.23 12.73 5.08
CA PHE A 354 13.95 14.15 4.89
C PHE A 354 14.25 14.60 3.46
N ASP A 355 15.41 14.19 2.91
CA ASP A 355 15.78 14.49 1.53
C ASP A 355 14.73 13.95 0.55
N ASP A 356 14.31 12.68 0.72
CA ASP A 356 13.27 12.06 -0.11
C ASP A 356 11.90 12.79 0.01
N ALA A 357 11.56 13.28 1.19
CA ALA A 357 10.25 13.86 1.48
C ALA A 357 10.12 15.34 1.08
N PHE A 358 11.14 16.16 1.36
CA PHE A 358 11.01 17.62 1.30
C PHE A 358 11.79 18.26 0.17
N ASP A 359 12.90 17.67 -0.31
CA ASP A 359 13.72 18.31 -1.34
C ASP A 359 13.00 18.53 -2.66
N PRO A 360 12.21 17.57 -3.19
CA PRO A 360 11.46 17.79 -4.42
C PRO A 360 10.46 18.94 -4.25
N ILE A 361 9.74 18.97 -3.12
CA ILE A 361 8.73 19.99 -2.82
C ILE A 361 9.37 21.37 -2.67
N ALA A 362 10.50 21.46 -1.96
CA ALA A 362 11.23 22.71 -1.77
C ALA A 362 11.85 23.24 -3.08
N ARG A 363 12.23 22.35 -4.00
CA ARG A 363 12.71 22.74 -5.34
C ARG A 363 11.55 23.25 -6.19
N ASP A 364 10.49 22.45 -6.33
CA ASP A 364 9.41 22.73 -7.27
C ASP A 364 8.46 23.83 -6.76
N GLY A 365 8.40 24.01 -5.44
CA GLY A 365 7.58 25.04 -4.77
C GLY A 365 8.31 26.35 -4.50
N ALA A 366 9.58 26.50 -4.91
CA ALA A 366 10.42 27.65 -4.55
C ALA A 366 9.81 29.00 -4.97
N ALA A 367 9.12 29.06 -6.11
CA ALA A 367 8.46 30.27 -6.60
C ALA A 367 7.08 30.55 -5.95
N ASN A 368 6.54 29.59 -5.18
CA ASN A 368 5.22 29.69 -4.55
C ASN A 368 5.35 30.09 -3.07
N LEU A 369 5.01 31.34 -2.75
CA LEU A 369 5.18 31.88 -1.40
C LEU A 369 4.43 31.06 -0.34
N GLU A 370 3.17 30.67 -0.59
CA GLU A 370 2.38 29.89 0.36
C GLU A 370 3.02 28.53 0.68
N VAL A 371 3.67 27.90 -0.30
CA VAL A 371 4.37 26.62 -0.13
C VAL A 371 5.66 26.83 0.66
N ALA A 372 6.44 27.87 0.33
CA ALA A 372 7.66 28.22 1.06
C ALA A 372 7.36 28.53 2.54
N ILE A 373 6.31 29.32 2.82
CA ILE A 373 5.83 29.58 4.18
C ILE A 373 5.42 28.27 4.87
N ARG A 374 4.71 27.38 4.17
CA ARG A 374 4.26 26.12 4.74
C ARG A 374 5.44 25.21 5.10
N LEU A 375 6.48 25.15 4.28
CA LEU A 375 7.71 24.41 4.56
C LEU A 375 8.41 24.94 5.81
N GLN A 376 8.59 26.25 5.96
CA GLN A 376 9.20 26.84 7.16
C GLN A 376 8.42 26.46 8.43
N LYS A 377 7.09 26.57 8.41
CA LYS A 377 6.24 26.15 9.54
C LYS A 377 6.32 24.63 9.81
N ALA A 378 6.46 23.82 8.77
CA ALA A 378 6.61 22.38 8.91
C ALA A 378 7.93 22.04 9.62
N PHE A 379 9.04 22.64 9.19
CA PHE A 379 10.33 22.45 9.82
C PHE A 379 10.36 22.98 11.27
N GLU A 380 9.67 24.08 11.57
CA GLU A 380 9.47 24.57 12.94
C GLU A 380 8.74 23.55 13.81
N SER A 381 7.64 22.98 13.30
CA SER A 381 6.90 21.95 14.02
C SER A 381 7.73 20.69 14.22
N LEU A 382 8.59 20.31 13.28
CA LEU A 382 9.43 19.12 13.39
C LEU A 382 10.65 19.36 14.29
N ALA A 383 11.21 20.56 14.30
CA ALA A 383 12.31 20.95 15.16
C ALA A 383 11.94 20.95 16.65
N THR A 384 10.66 21.18 16.96
CA THR A 384 10.13 21.24 18.33
C THR A 384 9.63 19.90 18.88
N THR A 385 9.84 18.80 18.15
CA THR A 385 9.41 17.45 18.57
C THR A 385 10.19 16.84 19.74
N GLY A 386 11.31 17.46 20.15
CA GLY A 386 12.19 16.96 21.21
C GLY A 386 13.19 15.90 20.77
N HIS A 387 13.24 15.55 19.48
CA HIS A 387 14.21 14.61 18.92
C HIS A 387 15.42 15.37 18.34
N ALA A 388 16.60 15.27 18.97
CA ALA A 388 17.78 16.08 18.64
C ALA A 388 18.23 15.97 17.16
N GLU A 389 18.24 14.75 16.60
CA GLU A 389 18.58 14.58 15.18
C GLU A 389 17.54 15.23 14.26
N MET A 390 16.26 15.16 14.60
CA MET A 390 15.17 15.76 13.82
C MET A 390 15.24 17.28 13.89
N GLN A 391 15.59 17.84 15.04
CA GLN A 391 15.85 19.27 15.19
C GLN A 391 16.96 19.72 14.25
N ARG A 392 18.13 19.08 14.31
CA ARG A 392 19.28 19.42 13.46
C ARG A 392 18.92 19.39 11.97
N ILE A 393 18.28 18.31 11.52
CA ILE A 393 17.92 18.12 10.11
C ILE A 393 16.84 19.11 9.67
N SER A 394 15.83 19.35 10.51
CA SER A 394 14.77 20.33 10.20
C SER A 394 15.33 21.74 10.00
N LEU A 395 16.28 22.16 10.83
CA LEU A 395 16.97 23.45 10.67
C LEU A 395 17.78 23.52 9.37
N GLU A 396 18.46 22.43 9.00
CA GLU A 396 19.21 22.34 7.75
C GLU A 396 18.30 22.46 6.52
N HIS A 397 17.20 21.71 6.49
CA HIS A 397 16.23 21.77 5.40
C HIS A 397 15.50 23.12 5.34
N ALA A 398 15.20 23.75 6.48
CA ALA A 398 14.63 25.09 6.51
C ALA A 398 15.53 26.13 5.84
N ARG A 399 16.85 26.10 6.12
CA ARG A 399 17.82 26.99 5.47
C ARG A 399 17.91 26.73 3.97
N ARG A 400 17.98 25.46 3.55
CA ARG A 400 18.02 25.08 2.14
C ARG A 400 16.76 25.51 1.39
N ALA A 401 15.58 25.34 1.99
CA ALA A 401 14.30 25.74 1.40
C ALA A 401 14.18 27.27 1.29
N LEU A 402 14.62 28.02 2.31
CA LEU A 402 14.69 29.49 2.25
C LEU A 402 15.59 29.94 1.10
N ALA A 403 16.81 29.39 1.02
CA ALA A 403 17.78 29.77 0.00
C ALA A 403 17.25 29.52 -1.43
N ARG A 404 16.51 28.42 -1.66
CA ARG A 404 15.85 28.16 -2.94
C ARG A 404 14.74 29.17 -3.23
N ALA A 405 13.88 29.44 -2.25
CA ALA A 405 12.78 30.39 -2.42
C ALA A 405 13.28 31.82 -2.69
N GLU A 406 14.38 32.24 -2.06
CA GLU A 406 14.98 33.56 -2.29
C GLU A 406 15.58 33.75 -3.69
N GLN A 407 15.92 32.66 -4.39
CA GLN A 407 16.39 32.71 -5.78
C GLN A 407 15.24 32.91 -6.76
N GLU A 408 14.05 32.39 -6.45
CA GLU A 408 12.88 32.40 -7.35
C GLU A 408 11.90 33.56 -7.05
N LEU A 409 11.67 33.89 -5.78
CA LEU A 409 10.77 34.97 -5.37
C LEU A 409 11.37 36.33 -5.73
N ARG A 410 10.70 37.05 -6.63
CA ARG A 410 11.16 38.37 -7.12
C ARG A 410 10.63 39.56 -6.32
N PHE A 411 9.54 39.37 -5.58
CA PHE A 411 8.92 40.44 -4.80
C PHE A 411 9.55 40.53 -3.41
N GLU A 412 10.28 41.62 -3.14
CA GLU A 412 11.07 41.76 -1.90
C GLU A 412 10.24 41.65 -0.61
N PRO A 413 9.01 42.19 -0.50
CA PRO A 413 8.19 42.00 0.69
C PRO A 413 7.90 40.52 1.03
N ASP A 414 7.76 39.67 0.01
CA ASP A 414 7.54 38.24 0.20
C ASP A 414 8.79 37.55 0.72
N ARG A 415 9.97 37.91 0.19
CA ARG A 415 11.27 37.42 0.68
C ARG A 415 11.49 37.84 2.14
N LEU A 416 11.21 39.09 2.48
CA LEU A 416 11.32 39.61 3.85
C LEU A 416 10.40 38.85 4.81
N ARG A 417 9.16 38.60 4.41
CA ARG A 417 8.21 37.80 5.20
C ARG A 417 8.72 36.38 5.45
N LEU A 418 9.33 35.76 4.44
CA LEU A 418 9.87 34.41 4.55
C LEU A 418 11.13 34.37 5.45
N ARG A 419 12.03 35.35 5.33
CA ARG A 419 13.20 35.51 6.22
C ARG A 419 12.79 35.63 7.68
N GLN A 420 11.83 36.52 7.98
CA GLN A 420 11.32 36.71 9.34
C GLN A 420 10.76 35.43 9.96
N LEU A 421 10.20 34.54 9.15
CA LEU A 421 9.70 33.24 9.61
C LEU A 421 10.85 32.26 9.88
N ALA A 422 11.85 32.22 9.01
CA ALA A 422 13.03 31.38 9.17
C ALA A 422 13.93 31.83 10.34
N ASP A 423 13.98 33.13 10.64
CA ASP A 423 14.75 33.66 11.77
C ASP A 423 14.18 33.18 13.12
N ARG A 424 12.84 33.08 13.24
CA ARG A 424 12.19 32.54 14.46
C ARG A 424 12.65 31.13 14.78
N LEU A 425 12.76 30.31 13.74
CA LEU A 425 13.25 28.93 13.83
C LEU A 425 14.69 28.85 14.34
N SER A 426 15.53 29.83 14.01
CA SER A 426 16.95 29.85 14.41
C SER A 426 17.16 30.40 15.82
N SER A 427 16.16 31.10 16.36
CA SER A 427 16.20 31.78 17.67
C SER A 427 15.59 30.98 18.83
N GLY A 428 14.89 29.88 18.55
CA GLY A 428 14.31 28.96 19.54
C GLY A 428 15.05 27.64 19.54
#